data_AF-A0A8J6ES86-F1
#
_entry.id   AF-A0A8J6ES86-F1
#
_cell.length_a   1.000
_cell.length_b   1.000
_cell.length_c   1.000
_cell.angle_alpha   90.00
_cell.angle_beta   90.00
_cell.angle_gamma   90.00
#
_symmetry.space_group_name_H-M   'P 1'
#
loop_
_entity.id
_entity.type
_entity.pdbx_description
1 polymer ?
#
loop_
_entity_poly.entity_id
_entity_poly.type
_entity_poly.pdbx_seq_one_letter_code
_entity_poly.pdbx_strand_id
1 'polypeptide(L)'
;MNAAPGNDLTKILNDMRDQYEAMAEKNRKDAEDRFNKMSEGLKNEISTGAEQMQTNKSESSDLKKTLQALEIELQSLRAMKKSLEDTLAETEGRYCMQISQLQAKIIAVEEQLEQLRVDIECQTEEFEQLMDIKTRLESEIETYRKLLEGESSSGQSSSSGQSSSKPATTQERKPASTGSGSGSGTGVKRSTNIKRIVETIVDGKVVDTKIVEEKQEM
;
A
#
# COMPACT_ATOMS: atom_id res chain seq x y z
N MET A 1 -119.09 -68.58 7.98
CA MET A 1 -118.36 -67.46 8.60
C MET A 1 -116.89 -67.60 8.26
N ASN A 2 -116.27 -66.46 7.93
CA ASN A 2 -114.89 -66.26 7.48
C ASN A 2 -113.84 -67.21 8.10
N ALA A 3 -113.21 -68.04 7.27
CA ALA A 3 -111.88 -68.56 7.54
C ALA A 3 -110.88 -67.49 7.07
N ALA A 4 -110.08 -66.97 8.00
CA ALA A 4 -109.08 -65.92 7.76
C ALA A 4 -108.12 -66.32 6.62
N PRO A 5 -107.62 -65.36 5.83
CA PRO A 5 -106.70 -65.66 4.73
C PRO A 5 -105.46 -66.35 5.31
N GLY A 6 -105.10 -67.53 4.79
CA GLY A 6 -103.90 -68.21 5.23
C GLY A 6 -102.69 -67.30 5.00
N ASN A 7 -101.96 -66.98 6.07
CA ASN A 7 -100.75 -66.17 5.97
C ASN A 7 -99.81 -66.82 4.95
N ASP A 8 -99.53 -66.10 3.86
CA ASP A 8 -98.70 -66.56 2.76
C ASP A 8 -97.23 -66.58 3.19
N LEU A 9 -96.82 -67.70 3.81
CA LEU A 9 -95.50 -67.91 4.37
C LEU A 9 -94.39 -67.77 3.30
N THR A 10 -94.70 -68.11 2.05
CA THR A 10 -93.82 -67.95 0.90
C THR A 10 -93.50 -66.48 0.64
N LYS A 11 -94.50 -65.61 0.80
CA LYS A 11 -94.35 -64.16 0.64
C LYS A 11 -93.48 -63.56 1.75
N ILE A 12 -93.65 -64.01 3.00
CA ILE A 12 -92.83 -63.58 4.15
C ILE A 12 -91.37 -64.04 4.00
N LEU A 13 -91.14 -65.25 3.48
CA LEU A 13 -89.79 -65.78 3.22
C LEU A 13 -89.08 -65.02 2.09
N ASN A 14 -89.79 -64.67 1.02
CA ASN A 14 -89.26 -63.82 -0.05
C ASN A 14 -89.00 -62.39 0.44
N ASP A 15 -89.92 -61.78 1.20
CA ASP A 15 -89.70 -60.44 1.79
C ASP A 15 -88.49 -60.43 2.74
N MET A 16 -88.29 -61.49 3.54
CA MET A 16 -87.10 -61.65 4.37
C MET A 16 -85.83 -61.77 3.52
N ARG A 17 -85.88 -62.54 2.43
CA ARG A 17 -84.75 -62.67 1.49
C ARG A 17 -84.40 -61.33 0.85
N ASP A 18 -85.40 -60.60 0.35
CA ASP A 18 -85.22 -59.29 -0.28
C ASP A 18 -84.65 -58.27 0.72
N GLN A 19 -85.07 -58.31 1.99
CA GLN A 19 -84.48 -57.49 3.05
C GLN A 19 -83.02 -57.84 3.35
N TYR A 20 -82.67 -59.12 3.40
CA TYR A 20 -81.29 -59.56 3.60
C TYR A 20 -80.40 -59.22 2.40
N GLU A 21 -80.92 -59.39 1.18
CA GLU A 21 -80.21 -59.05 -0.05
C GLU A 21 -79.98 -57.53 -0.14
N ALA A 22 -80.98 -56.72 0.18
CA ALA A 22 -80.84 -55.27 0.29
C ALA A 22 -79.85 -54.86 1.40
N MET A 23 -79.85 -55.55 2.54
CA MET A 23 -78.90 -55.27 3.64
C MET A 23 -77.48 -55.67 3.27
N ALA A 24 -77.28 -56.80 2.61
CA ALA A 24 -75.97 -57.26 2.14
C ALA A 24 -75.42 -56.34 1.05
N GLU A 25 -76.26 -55.91 0.11
CA GLU A 25 -75.88 -54.96 -0.93
C GLU A 25 -75.55 -53.58 -0.36
N LYS A 26 -76.34 -53.10 0.61
CA LYS A 26 -76.03 -51.86 1.35
C LYS A 26 -74.70 -51.99 2.10
N ASN A 27 -74.46 -53.11 2.79
CA ASN A 27 -73.22 -53.34 3.52
C ASN A 27 -72.01 -53.37 2.58
N ARG A 28 -72.12 -54.04 1.42
CA ARG A 28 -71.10 -54.06 0.37
C ARG A 28 -70.78 -52.65 -0.12
N LYS A 29 -71.81 -51.86 -0.44
CA LYS A 29 -71.64 -50.48 -0.91
C LYS A 29 -71.01 -49.58 0.16
N ASP A 30 -71.48 -49.66 1.40
CA ASP A 30 -70.93 -48.89 2.53
C ASP A 30 -69.45 -49.27 2.79
N ALA A 31 -69.06 -50.53 2.60
CA ALA A 31 -67.68 -50.99 2.70
C ALA A 31 -66.79 -50.48 1.54
N GLU A 32 -67.29 -50.54 0.31
CA GLU A 32 -66.62 -49.97 -0.87
C GLU A 32 -66.42 -48.45 -0.72
N ASP A 33 -67.45 -47.73 -0.27
CA ASP A 33 -67.40 -46.28 -0.03
C ASP A 33 -66.39 -45.93 1.07
N ARG A 34 -66.34 -46.70 2.17
CA ARG A 34 -65.32 -46.54 3.21
C ARG A 34 -63.91 -46.80 2.69
N PHE A 35 -63.71 -47.86 1.92
CA PHE A 35 -62.40 -48.20 1.34
C PHE A 35 -61.93 -47.12 0.36
N ASN A 36 -62.82 -46.67 -0.52
CA ASN A 36 -62.53 -45.61 -1.49
C ASN A 36 -62.17 -44.30 -0.79
N LYS A 37 -62.95 -43.89 0.22
CA LYS A 37 -62.68 -42.67 0.98
C LYS A 37 -61.33 -42.71 1.70
N MET A 38 -60.96 -43.85 2.29
CA MET A 38 -59.67 -44.00 2.96
C MET A 38 -58.51 -44.07 1.97
N SER A 39 -58.68 -44.77 0.85
CA SER A 39 -57.67 -44.87 -0.21
C SER A 39 -57.43 -43.53 -0.91
N GLU A 40 -58.49 -42.74 -1.13
CA GLU A 40 -58.40 -41.39 -1.69
C GLU A 40 -57.62 -40.46 -0.75
N GLY A 41 -57.91 -40.49 0.55
CA GLY A 41 -57.15 -39.71 1.54
C GLY A 41 -55.66 -40.05 1.54
N LEU A 42 -55.33 -41.35 1.54
CA LEU A 42 -53.95 -41.81 1.50
C LEU A 42 -53.24 -41.44 0.19
N LYS A 43 -53.95 -41.54 -0.95
CA LYS A 43 -53.41 -41.15 -2.26
C LYS A 43 -53.12 -39.65 -2.33
N ASN A 44 -54.01 -38.82 -1.77
CA ASN A 44 -53.81 -37.38 -1.68
C ASN A 44 -52.61 -37.06 -0.80
N GLU A 45 -52.48 -37.70 0.36
CA GLU A 45 -51.34 -37.52 1.27
C GLU A 45 -50.00 -37.93 0.62
N ILE A 46 -49.98 -39.06 -0.10
CA ILE A 46 -48.81 -39.49 -0.87
C ILE A 46 -48.48 -38.48 -1.99
N SER A 47 -49.48 -37.96 -2.70
CA SER A 47 -49.27 -36.95 -3.75
C SER A 47 -48.68 -35.67 -3.18
N THR A 48 -49.27 -35.15 -2.10
CA THR A 48 -48.76 -33.96 -1.41
C THR A 48 -47.36 -34.18 -0.84
N GLY A 49 -47.09 -35.35 -0.26
CA GLY A 49 -45.76 -35.72 0.22
C GLY A 49 -44.73 -35.80 -0.91
N ALA A 50 -45.10 -36.34 -2.07
CA ALA A 50 -44.24 -36.40 -3.24
C ALA A 50 -43.93 -35.00 -3.80
N GLU A 51 -44.93 -34.12 -3.85
CA GLU A 51 -44.77 -32.71 -4.25
C GLU A 51 -43.83 -31.97 -3.30
N GLN A 52 -44.05 -32.08 -1.98
CA GLN A 52 -43.16 -31.48 -0.98
C GLN A 52 -41.73 -32.00 -1.09
N MET A 53 -41.55 -33.32 -1.28
CA MET A 53 -40.23 -33.91 -1.47
C MET A 53 -39.55 -33.36 -2.73
N GLN A 54 -40.29 -33.18 -3.82
CA GLN A 54 -39.76 -32.60 -5.05
C GLN A 54 -39.36 -31.13 -4.86
N THR A 55 -40.19 -30.33 -4.17
CA THR A 55 -39.89 -28.93 -3.83
C THR A 55 -38.64 -28.82 -2.97
N ASN A 56 -38.54 -29.62 -1.90
CA ASN A 56 -37.36 -29.65 -1.03
C ASN A 56 -36.10 -30.07 -1.79
N LYS A 57 -36.23 -30.99 -2.76
CA LYS A 57 -35.12 -31.41 -3.61
C LYS A 57 -34.65 -30.29 -4.55
N SER A 58 -35.57 -29.52 -5.13
CA SER A 58 -35.21 -28.34 -5.93
C SER A 58 -34.54 -27.27 -5.06
N GLU A 59 -35.09 -26.95 -3.89
CA GLU A 59 -34.51 -25.96 -2.98
C GLU A 59 -33.11 -26.37 -2.53
N SER A 60 -32.90 -27.65 -2.17
CA SER A 60 -31.57 -28.17 -1.84
C SER A 60 -30.59 -28.05 -3.00
N SER A 61 -31.04 -28.28 -4.23
CA SER A 61 -30.22 -28.12 -5.44
C SER A 61 -29.84 -26.66 -5.67
N ASP A 62 -30.79 -25.74 -5.51
CA ASP A 62 -30.54 -24.32 -5.71
C ASP A 62 -29.64 -23.73 -4.62
N LEU A 63 -29.82 -24.13 -3.35
CA LEU A 63 -28.90 -23.80 -2.27
C LEU A 63 -27.47 -24.30 -2.52
N LYS A 64 -27.31 -25.50 -3.12
CA LYS A 64 -25.98 -26.00 -3.50
C LYS A 64 -25.36 -25.17 -4.61
N LYS A 65 -26.14 -24.76 -5.61
CA LYS A 65 -25.65 -23.88 -6.70
C LYS A 65 -25.25 -22.52 -6.17
N THR A 66 -26.05 -21.92 -5.27
CA THR A 66 -25.70 -20.62 -4.66
C THR A 66 -24.45 -20.73 -3.81
N LEU A 67 -24.31 -21.79 -3.01
CA LEU A 67 -23.10 -22.06 -2.23
C LEU A 67 -21.87 -22.17 -3.13
N GLN A 68 -21.93 -22.93 -4.22
CA GLN A 68 -20.83 -23.03 -5.18
C GLN A 68 -20.50 -21.69 -5.83
N ALA A 69 -21.51 -20.89 -6.20
CA ALA A 69 -21.30 -19.55 -6.74
C ALA A 69 -20.58 -18.64 -5.74
N LEU A 70 -21.00 -18.65 -4.48
CA LEU A 70 -20.38 -17.92 -3.38
C LEU A 70 -18.93 -18.38 -3.12
N GLU A 71 -18.66 -19.68 -3.18
CA GLU A 71 -17.30 -20.22 -3.04
C GLU A 71 -16.37 -19.75 -4.17
N ILE A 72 -16.87 -19.72 -5.41
CA ILE A 72 -16.11 -19.21 -6.57
C ILE A 72 -15.86 -17.71 -6.42
N GLU A 73 -16.86 -16.93 -6.01
CA GLU A 73 -16.70 -15.50 -5.73
C GLU A 73 -15.67 -15.26 -4.61
N LEU A 74 -15.71 -16.06 -3.56
CA LEU A 74 -14.72 -15.99 -2.48
C LEU A 74 -13.30 -16.30 -3.01
N GLN A 75 -13.16 -17.33 -3.84
CA GLN A 75 -11.88 -17.67 -4.46
C GLN A 75 -11.38 -16.54 -5.38
N SER A 76 -12.26 -15.92 -6.17
CA SER A 76 -11.88 -14.82 -7.06
C SER A 76 -11.44 -13.58 -6.27
N LEU A 77 -12.16 -13.23 -5.19
CA LEU A 77 -11.79 -12.15 -4.29
C LEU A 77 -10.45 -12.41 -3.59
N ARG A 78 -10.18 -13.65 -3.16
CA ARG A 78 -8.88 -14.03 -2.61
C ARG A 78 -7.75 -13.88 -3.63
N ALA A 79 -7.99 -14.27 -4.89
CA ALA A 79 -7.03 -14.11 -5.96
C ALA A 79 -6.75 -12.63 -6.27
N MET A 80 -7.79 -11.79 -6.31
CA MET A 80 -7.65 -10.34 -6.48
C MET A 80 -6.89 -9.70 -5.32
N LYS A 81 -7.24 -10.07 -4.08
CA LYS A 81 -6.51 -9.61 -2.90
C LYS A 81 -5.02 -9.93 -3.01
N LYS A 82 -4.69 -11.18 -3.36
CA LYS A 82 -3.30 -11.61 -3.53
C LYS A 82 -2.59 -10.80 -4.61
N SER A 83 -3.21 -10.57 -5.77
CA SER A 83 -2.57 -9.79 -6.83
C SER A 83 -2.32 -8.35 -6.40
N LEU A 84 -3.23 -7.75 -5.62
CA LEU A 84 -3.04 -6.42 -5.07
C LEU A 84 -1.89 -6.39 -4.05
N GLU A 85 -1.82 -7.36 -3.14
CA GLU A 85 -0.70 -7.50 -2.19
C GLU A 85 0.64 -7.68 -2.93
N ASP A 86 0.67 -8.50 -3.98
CA ASP A 86 1.86 -8.71 -4.80
C ASP A 86 2.28 -7.40 -5.51
N THR A 87 1.32 -6.65 -6.09
CA THR A 87 1.62 -5.36 -6.73
C THR A 87 2.09 -4.31 -5.73
N LEU A 88 1.53 -4.32 -4.52
CA LEU A 88 1.97 -3.42 -3.45
C LEU A 88 3.43 -3.72 -3.07
N ALA A 89 3.74 -4.99 -2.79
CA ALA A 89 5.09 -5.43 -2.46
C ALA A 89 6.09 -5.13 -3.60
N GLU A 90 5.70 -5.31 -4.86
CA GLU A 90 6.52 -4.93 -6.01
C GLU A 90 6.80 -3.43 -6.04
N THR A 91 5.78 -2.59 -5.84
CA THR A 91 5.96 -1.13 -5.84
C THR A 91 6.82 -0.66 -4.68
N GLU A 92 6.62 -1.19 -3.48
CA GLU A 92 7.44 -0.91 -2.30
C GLU A 92 8.90 -1.32 -2.54
N GLY A 93 9.12 -2.53 -3.07
CA GLY A 93 10.45 -3.01 -3.44
C GLY A 93 11.12 -2.11 -4.47
N ARG A 94 10.40 -1.67 -5.50
CA ARG A 94 10.89 -0.73 -6.51
C ARG A 94 11.30 0.60 -5.89
N TYR A 95 10.46 1.17 -5.01
CA TYR A 95 10.78 2.44 -4.34
C TYR A 95 11.97 2.31 -3.41
N CYS A 96 12.05 1.22 -2.63
CA CYS A 96 13.20 0.93 -1.77
C CYS A 96 14.51 0.86 -2.58
N MET A 97 14.49 0.20 -3.73
CA MET A 97 15.64 0.13 -4.63
C MET A 97 16.00 1.51 -5.20
N GLN A 98 15.02 2.32 -5.61
CA GLN A 98 15.27 3.68 -6.10
C GLN A 98 15.87 4.58 -5.02
N ILE A 99 15.37 4.51 -3.79
CA ILE A 99 15.92 5.25 -2.65
C ILE A 99 17.36 4.81 -2.39
N SER A 100 17.63 3.51 -2.36
CA SER A 100 18.98 2.96 -2.16
C SER A 100 19.96 3.44 -3.25
N GLN A 101 19.52 3.47 -4.50
CA GLN A 101 20.32 4.00 -5.63
C GLN A 101 20.60 5.50 -5.49
N LEU A 102 19.60 6.30 -5.10
CA LEU A 102 19.79 7.73 -4.87
C LEU A 102 20.73 7.98 -3.69
N GLN A 103 20.58 7.22 -2.60
CA GLN A 103 21.45 7.32 -1.44
C GLN A 103 22.90 6.95 -1.77
N ALA A 104 23.13 5.92 -2.58
CA ALA A 104 24.46 5.59 -3.07
C ALA A 104 25.08 6.72 -3.91
N LYS A 105 24.29 7.40 -4.75
CA LYS A 105 24.75 8.57 -5.51
C LYS A 105 25.09 9.76 -4.59
N ILE A 106 24.27 10.00 -3.58
CA ILE A 106 24.52 11.05 -2.59
C ILE A 106 25.86 10.80 -1.89
N ILE A 107 26.06 9.58 -1.37
CA ILE A 107 27.31 9.19 -0.70
C ILE A 107 28.52 9.38 -1.61
N ALA A 108 28.43 8.96 -2.88
CA ALA A 108 29.54 9.14 -3.82
C ALA A 108 29.89 10.61 -4.06
N VAL A 109 28.89 11.50 -4.13
CA VAL A 109 29.11 12.94 -4.27
C VAL A 109 29.65 13.56 -2.99
N GLU A 110 29.16 13.14 -1.82
CA GLU A 110 29.67 13.57 -0.51
C GLU A 110 31.14 13.18 -0.34
N GLU A 111 31.52 11.97 -0.76
CA GLU A 111 32.92 11.50 -0.75
C GLU A 111 33.80 12.32 -1.70
N GLN A 112 33.33 12.60 -2.93
CA GLN A 112 34.06 13.46 -3.87
C GLN A 112 34.26 14.88 -3.33
N LEU A 113 33.24 15.43 -2.67
CA LEU A 113 33.32 16.75 -2.07
C LEU A 113 34.35 16.77 -0.93
N GLU A 114 34.32 15.76 -0.07
CA GLU A 114 35.28 15.65 1.03
C GLU A 114 36.72 15.47 0.52
N GLN A 115 36.93 14.65 -0.51
CA GLN A 115 38.24 14.51 -1.15
C GLN A 115 38.73 15.86 -1.70
N LEU A 116 37.88 16.60 -2.42
CA LEU A 116 38.25 17.92 -2.94
C LEU A 116 38.56 18.93 -1.83
N ARG A 117 37.90 18.85 -0.67
CA ARG A 117 38.24 19.71 0.47
C ARG A 117 39.63 19.41 0.99
N VAL A 118 39.96 18.14 1.19
CA VAL A 118 41.29 17.71 1.60
C VAL A 118 42.33 18.15 0.58
N ASP A 119 42.07 17.97 -0.71
CA ASP A 119 42.98 18.39 -1.77
C ASP A 119 43.22 19.91 -1.77
N ILE A 120 42.18 20.72 -1.52
CA ILE A 120 42.31 22.19 -1.40
C ILE A 120 43.13 22.58 -0.17
N GLU A 121 42.92 21.90 0.97
CA GLU A 121 43.68 22.15 2.19
C GLU A 121 45.17 21.86 1.96
N CYS A 122 45.50 20.70 1.37
CA CYS A 122 46.87 20.36 0.98
C CYS A 122 47.47 21.37 -0.01
N GLN A 123 46.73 21.80 -1.05
CA GLN A 123 47.21 22.82 -1.99
C GLN A 123 47.44 24.17 -1.33
N THR A 124 46.63 24.52 -0.33
CA THR A 124 46.78 25.76 0.43
C THR A 124 48.07 25.73 1.24
N GLU A 125 48.35 24.61 1.92
CA GLU A 125 49.60 24.42 2.68
C GLU A 125 50.83 24.46 1.75
N GLU A 126 50.79 23.81 0.60
CA GLU A 126 51.86 23.85 -0.40
C GLU A 126 52.09 25.28 -0.94
N PHE A 127 51.01 26.03 -1.16
CA PHE A 127 51.08 27.42 -1.61
C PHE A 127 51.70 28.33 -0.55
N GLU A 128 51.32 28.18 0.72
CA GLU A 128 51.93 28.94 1.83
C GLU A 128 53.44 28.67 1.93
N GLN A 129 53.87 27.41 1.85
CA GLN A 129 55.29 27.05 1.85
C GLN A 129 56.05 27.69 0.68
N LEU A 130 55.46 27.68 -0.52
CA LEU A 130 56.07 28.31 -1.69
C LEU A 130 56.17 29.83 -1.53
N MET A 131 55.14 30.46 -0.94
CA MET A 131 55.13 31.89 -0.64
C MET A 131 56.21 32.27 0.38
N ASP A 132 56.41 31.46 1.42
CA ASP A 132 57.48 31.65 2.41
C ASP A 132 58.87 31.57 1.75
N ILE A 133 59.10 30.59 0.86
CA ILE A 133 60.35 30.50 0.11
C ILE A 133 60.54 31.71 -0.79
N LYS A 134 59.50 32.15 -1.51
CA LYS A 134 59.54 33.32 -2.38
C LYS A 134 59.91 34.58 -1.59
N THR A 135 59.24 34.85 -0.47
CA THR A 135 59.51 36.03 0.36
C THR A 135 60.93 36.02 0.93
N ARG A 136 61.44 34.84 1.34
CA ARG A 136 62.84 34.69 1.74
C ARG A 136 63.80 35.03 0.61
N LEU A 137 63.60 34.48 -0.58
CA LEU A 137 64.45 34.77 -1.75
C LEU A 137 64.38 36.25 -2.16
N GLU A 138 63.21 36.87 -2.09
CA GLU A 138 63.05 38.31 -2.33
C GLU A 138 63.87 39.15 -1.35
N SER A 139 63.88 38.78 -0.06
CA SER A 139 64.72 39.43 0.96
C SER A 139 66.22 39.26 0.68
N GLU A 140 66.65 38.05 0.27
CA GLU A 140 68.05 37.78 -0.09
C GLU A 140 68.46 38.65 -1.29
N ILE A 141 67.66 38.71 -2.35
CA ILE A 141 67.91 39.57 -3.52
C ILE A 141 68.00 41.04 -3.12
N GLU A 142 67.13 41.52 -2.22
CA GLU A 142 67.20 42.89 -1.71
C GLU A 142 68.52 43.16 -0.97
N THR A 143 68.98 42.22 -0.14
CA THR A 143 70.29 42.34 0.53
C THR A 143 71.45 42.31 -0.47
N TYR A 144 71.41 41.43 -1.46
CA TYR A 144 72.42 41.39 -2.53
C TYR A 144 72.47 42.71 -3.31
N ARG A 145 71.31 43.31 -3.63
CA ARG A 145 71.23 44.65 -4.26
C ARG A 145 71.88 45.72 -3.40
N LYS A 146 71.57 45.75 -2.09
CA LYS A 146 72.17 46.71 -1.14
C LYS A 146 73.68 46.57 -1.02
N LEU A 147 74.21 45.34 -1.00
CA LEU A 147 75.66 45.10 -0.97
C LEU A 147 76.35 45.58 -2.26
N LEU A 148 75.75 45.29 -3.43
CA LEU A 148 76.26 45.78 -4.72
C LEU A 148 76.20 47.31 -4.82
N GLU A 149 75.12 47.95 -4.36
CA GLU A 149 75.02 49.42 -4.29
C GLU A 149 76.02 50.02 -3.29
N GLY A 150 76.27 49.35 -2.17
CA GLY A 150 77.29 49.74 -1.18
C GLY A 150 78.70 49.69 -1.73
N GLU A 151 79.05 48.63 -2.48
CA GLU A 151 80.34 48.49 -3.17
C GLU A 151 80.48 49.51 -4.33
N SER A 152 79.37 49.87 -4.98
CA SER A 152 79.32 50.92 -6.00
C SER A 152 79.50 52.34 -5.42
N SER A 153 79.30 52.54 -4.12
CA SER A 153 79.40 53.86 -3.48
C SER A 153 80.82 54.26 -3.03
N SER A 154 81.77 53.32 -3.01
CA SER A 154 83.20 53.64 -2.84
C SER A 154 83.90 54.02 -4.15
N GLY A 155 83.20 53.98 -5.29
CA GLY A 155 83.72 54.41 -6.58
C GLY A 155 82.68 55.21 -7.35
N GLN A 156 82.89 56.53 -7.39
CA GLN A 156 82.26 57.52 -8.29
C GLN A 156 81.08 58.33 -7.72
N SER A 157 81.51 59.47 -7.19
CA SER A 157 80.94 60.79 -7.45
C SER A 157 80.37 61.00 -8.86
N SER A 158 79.28 61.78 -8.93
CA SER A 158 78.65 62.43 -10.10
C SER A 158 77.89 61.48 -11.05
N SER A 159 76.68 61.75 -11.55
CA SER A 159 76.00 63.01 -11.83
C SER A 159 74.49 62.80 -12.01
N SER A 160 73.75 63.84 -11.67
CA SER A 160 72.38 64.20 -12.09
C SER A 160 71.92 63.69 -13.46
N GLY A 161 70.67 63.20 -13.53
CA GLY A 161 69.99 62.86 -14.77
C GLY A 161 68.49 62.63 -14.58
N GLN A 162 67.78 63.68 -14.20
CA GLN A 162 66.32 63.75 -14.20
C GLN A 162 65.80 63.74 -15.64
N SER A 163 64.98 62.77 -16.03
CA SER A 163 64.01 62.97 -17.11
C SER A 163 62.80 62.06 -16.97
N SER A 164 61.67 62.69 -17.25
CA SER A 164 60.30 62.30 -16.99
C SER A 164 59.58 61.89 -18.27
N SER A 165 58.78 60.83 -18.24
CA SER A 165 57.60 60.71 -19.10
C SER A 165 56.56 59.73 -18.51
N LYS A 166 55.31 60.22 -18.48
CA LYS A 166 54.07 59.69 -17.88
C LYS A 166 53.43 58.55 -18.74
N PRO A 167 52.14 58.19 -18.55
CA PRO A 167 51.62 57.22 -17.60
C PRO A 167 50.86 56.06 -18.32
N ALA A 168 50.62 54.93 -17.63
CA ALA A 168 49.68 53.91 -18.08
C ALA A 168 48.71 53.58 -16.95
N THR A 169 47.54 54.24 -16.95
CA THR A 169 46.43 53.92 -16.05
C THR A 169 45.50 52.95 -16.76
N THR A 170 45.67 51.65 -16.48
CA THR A 170 44.73 50.60 -16.87
C THR A 170 43.96 50.17 -15.63
N GLN A 171 42.70 50.61 -15.60
CA GLN A 171 41.53 49.99 -14.97
C GLN A 171 41.75 49.02 -13.80
N GLU A 172 41.56 49.54 -12.58
CA GLU A 172 41.24 48.74 -11.41
C GLU A 172 39.71 48.73 -11.23
N ARG A 173 39.07 47.60 -11.58
CA ARG A 173 37.68 47.34 -11.19
C ARG A 173 37.68 46.67 -9.83
N LYS A 174 37.26 47.40 -8.79
CA LYS A 174 36.67 46.80 -7.59
C LYS A 174 35.38 46.06 -7.99
N PRO A 175 35.13 44.91 -7.37
CA PRO A 175 33.92 44.85 -6.56
C PRO A 175 34.27 44.59 -5.10
N ALA A 176 33.72 45.46 -4.26
CA ALA A 176 33.50 45.15 -2.86
C ALA A 176 32.43 44.04 -2.78
N SER A 177 32.77 42.94 -2.13
CA SER A 177 31.78 42.15 -1.40
C SER A 177 32.45 41.69 -0.11
N THR A 178 32.43 42.60 0.85
CA THR A 178 32.63 42.28 2.27
C THR A 178 31.51 41.33 2.67
N GLY A 179 31.90 40.08 2.94
CA GLY A 179 31.05 39.03 3.45
C GLY A 179 31.84 38.12 4.38
N SER A 180 32.61 38.70 5.30
CA SER A 180 33.20 37.97 6.42
C SER A 180 32.08 37.53 7.36
N GLY A 181 31.65 36.28 7.19
CA GLY A 181 30.97 35.50 8.22
C GLY A 181 31.93 34.46 8.74
N SER A 182 32.79 34.84 9.68
CA SER A 182 33.64 33.90 10.41
C SER A 182 33.02 33.63 11.78
N GLY A 183 32.86 32.36 12.10
CA GLY A 183 32.78 31.85 13.47
C GLY A 183 31.43 31.98 14.19
N SER A 184 30.67 30.89 14.24
CA SER A 184 30.38 30.25 15.53
C SER A 184 29.69 28.91 15.27
N GLY A 185 30.44 27.83 15.48
CA GLY A 185 29.89 26.50 15.65
C GLY A 185 28.98 26.50 16.87
N THR A 186 27.69 26.68 16.64
CA THR A 186 26.68 26.14 17.53
C THR A 186 26.18 24.87 16.86
N GLY A 187 26.34 23.73 17.53
CA GLY A 187 25.82 22.46 17.06
C GLY A 187 24.33 22.63 16.79
N VAL A 188 23.96 22.78 15.52
CA VAL A 188 22.58 22.74 15.08
C VAL A 188 22.13 21.31 15.31
N LYS A 189 21.49 21.07 16.45
CA LYS A 189 20.68 19.88 16.67
C LYS A 189 19.65 19.84 15.55
N ARG A 190 19.89 19.01 14.53
CA ARG A 190 18.94 18.78 13.46
C ARG A 190 17.78 17.97 14.05
N SER A 191 16.69 18.64 14.42
CA SER A 191 15.45 17.96 14.77
C SER A 191 14.65 17.66 13.51
N THR A 192 14.48 16.40 13.18
CA THR A 192 13.64 15.97 12.06
C THR A 192 12.26 15.66 12.62
N ASN A 193 11.22 16.35 12.14
CA ASN A 193 9.84 16.05 12.52
C ASN A 193 9.34 14.87 11.67
N ILE A 194 9.08 13.73 12.29
CA ILE A 194 8.53 12.55 11.61
C ILE A 194 7.02 12.55 11.85
N LYS A 195 6.24 12.63 10.76
CA LYS A 195 4.78 12.47 10.81
C LYS A 195 4.42 11.03 10.44
N ARG A 196 3.95 10.25 11.41
CA ARG A 196 3.40 8.91 11.17
C ARG A 196 1.88 9.01 11.07
N ILE A 197 1.33 8.67 9.91
CA ILE A 197 -0.12 8.61 9.70
C ILE A 197 -0.56 7.17 9.94
N VAL A 198 -1.47 6.96 10.90
CA VAL A 198 -2.06 5.66 11.20
C VAL A 198 -3.55 5.74 10.85
N GLU A 199 -3.96 4.93 9.87
CA GLU A 199 -5.34 4.83 9.44
C GLU A 199 -5.94 3.53 9.97
N THR A 200 -7.14 3.61 10.58
CA THR A 200 -7.91 2.43 10.97
C THR A 200 -8.99 2.19 9.93
N ILE A 201 -8.90 1.07 9.22
CA ILE A 201 -9.81 0.70 8.14
C ILE A 201 -10.75 -0.40 8.63
N VAL A 202 -12.06 -0.19 8.50
CA VAL A 202 -13.10 -1.21 8.71
C VAL A 202 -13.94 -1.25 7.44
N ASP A 203 -14.17 -2.45 6.90
CA ASP A 203 -14.95 -2.69 5.67
C ASP A 203 -14.52 -1.85 4.47
N GLY A 204 -13.21 -1.63 4.32
CA GLY A 204 -12.64 -0.90 3.18
C GLY A 204 -12.86 0.61 3.20
N LYS A 205 -13.40 1.18 4.30
CA LYS A 205 -13.49 2.62 4.53
C LYS A 205 -12.59 3.06 5.68
N VAL A 206 -11.90 4.18 5.50
CA VAL A 206 -11.09 4.81 6.55
C VAL A 206 -12.05 5.41 7.58
N VAL A 207 -12.03 4.89 8.81
CA VAL A 207 -12.96 5.26 9.89
C VAL A 207 -12.30 6.21 10.89
N ASP A 208 -10.98 6.20 10.98
CA ASP A 208 -10.19 7.07 11.86
C ASP A 208 -8.80 7.32 11.25
N THR A 209 -8.34 8.58 11.29
CA THR A 209 -7.00 9.00 10.83
C THR A 209 -6.31 9.72 11.98
N LYS A 210 -5.29 9.09 12.55
CA LYS A 210 -4.45 9.68 13.59
C LYS A 210 -3.10 10.07 13.05
N ILE A 211 -2.74 11.34 13.23
CA ILE A 211 -1.43 11.88 12.90
C ILE A 211 -0.63 11.92 14.21
N VAL A 212 0.42 11.09 14.28
CA VAL A 212 1.37 11.11 15.40
C VAL A 212 2.61 11.85 14.92
N GLU A 213 2.82 13.05 15.45
CA GLU A 213 4.04 13.84 15.22
C GLU A 213 5.04 13.51 16.33
N GLU A 214 6.14 12.86 15.96
CA GLU A 214 7.22 12.53 16.88
C GLU A 214 8.45 13.36 16.51
N LYS A 215 8.90 14.19 17.45
CA LYS A 215 10.07 15.05 17.27
C LYS A 215 11.30 14.29 17.77
N GLN A 216 12.11 13.78 16.86
CA GLN A 216 13.42 13.20 17.19
C GLN A 216 14.48 14.31 17.18
N GLU A 217 15.16 14.50 18.32
CA GLU A 217 16.43 15.21 18.37
C GLU A 217 17.57 14.22 18.11
N MET A 218 18.39 14.47 17.08
CA MET A 218 19.70 13.81 16.91
C MET A 218 20.78 14.54 17.71
#